data_AF-A0AAX2QL01-F1
#
_entry.id   AF-A0AAX2QL01-F1
#
_cell.length_a   1.000
_cell.length_b   1.000
_cell.length_c   1.000
_cell.angle_alpha   90.00
_cell.angle_beta   90.00
_cell.angle_gamma   90.00
#
_symmetry.space_group_name_H-M   'P 1'
#
loop_
_entity.id
_entity.type
_entity.pdbx_description
1 polymer ?
#
loop_
_entity_poly.entity_id
_entity_poly.type
_entity_poly.pdbx_seq_one_letter_code
_entity_poly.pdbx_strand_id
1 'polypeptide(L)'
;MDQRRTVEQADIPIAFVNGFHDPFVKLSYFSGLNIQLLFEGKAHVMEGAGHAPFWEKPESFNSMLDRFLNTVAAHEANIDLKNHHFLSNRSVF
;
A
#
# COMPACT_ATOMS: atom_id res chain seq x y z
N MET A 1 -5.74 -13.25 15.21
CA MET A 1 -4.71 -12.48 14.45
C MET A 1 -4.88 -11.01 14.82
N ASP A 2 -3.78 -10.27 14.94
CA ASP A 2 -3.81 -8.82 15.17
C ASP A 2 -3.55 -8.11 13.83
N GLN A 3 -4.61 -7.56 13.24
CA GLN A 3 -4.54 -6.91 11.93
C GLN A 3 -3.60 -5.70 11.91
N ARG A 4 -3.56 -4.92 13.00
CA ARG A 4 -2.68 -3.76 13.11
C ARG A 4 -1.23 -4.22 13.08
N ARG A 5 -0.88 -5.18 13.92
CA ARG A 5 0.48 -5.71 13.96
C ARG A 5 0.88 -6.31 12.62
N THR A 6 -0.03 -7.02 11.94
CA THR A 6 0.23 -7.57 10.61
C THR A 6 0.63 -6.49 9.61
N VAL A 7 -0.10 -5.37 9.55
CA VAL A 7 0.22 -4.30 8.58
C VAL A 7 1.46 -3.49 8.96
N GLU A 8 1.72 -3.26 10.25
CA GLU A 8 2.91 -2.52 10.71
C GLU A 8 4.21 -3.33 10.51
N GLN A 9 4.11 -4.67 10.51
CA GLN A 9 5.25 -5.58 10.33
C GLN A 9 5.44 -6.04 8.88
N ALA A 10 4.54 -5.66 7.97
CA ALA A 10 4.65 -6.04 6.57
C ALA A 10 5.88 -5.39 5.91
N ASP A 11 6.61 -6.20 5.14
CA ASP A 11 7.75 -5.80 4.32
C ASP A 11 7.36 -5.58 2.85
N ILE A 12 6.06 -5.50 2.57
CA ILE A 12 5.48 -5.24 1.25
C ILE A 12 4.77 -3.88 1.19
N PRO A 13 4.60 -3.27 0.01
CA PRO A 13 3.87 -2.02 -0.15
C PRO A 13 2.41 -2.14 0.32
N ILE A 14 1.95 -1.13 1.07
CA ILE A 14 0.58 -1.06 1.58
C ILE A 14 -0.05 0.26 1.14
N ALA A 15 -1.28 0.22 0.62
CA ALA A 15 -2.10 1.39 0.37
C ALA A 15 -3.37 1.35 1.23
N PHE A 16 -3.65 2.44 1.94
CA PHE A 16 -4.94 2.67 2.59
C PHE A 16 -5.76 3.63 1.73
N VAL A 17 -6.98 3.25 1.38
CA VAL A 17 -7.85 4.02 0.47
C VAL A 17 -9.27 3.98 1.02
N ASN A 18 -9.84 5.15 1.30
CA ASN A 18 -11.20 5.27 1.83
C ASN A 18 -11.89 6.47 1.19
N GLY A 19 -13.23 6.50 1.18
CA GLY A 19 -13.96 7.72 0.83
C GLY A 19 -14.02 8.71 2.00
N PHE A 20 -14.11 9.99 1.67
CA PHE A 20 -14.21 11.07 2.66
C PHE A 20 -15.49 10.98 3.50
N HIS A 21 -16.59 10.48 2.91
CA HIS A 21 -17.90 10.35 3.56
C HIS A 21 -18.17 8.93 4.08
N ASP A 22 -17.15 8.10 4.27
CA ASP A 22 -17.31 6.74 4.80
C ASP A 22 -17.92 6.80 6.22
N PRO A 23 -19.10 6.20 6.47
CA PRO A 23 -19.77 6.28 7.77
C PRO A 23 -19.21 5.25 8.79
N PHE A 24 -18.36 4.32 8.36
CA PHE A 24 -17.87 3.22 9.18
C PHE A 24 -16.39 3.38 9.55
N VAL A 25 -15.59 3.96 8.67
CA VAL A 25 -14.13 4.07 8.84
C VAL A 25 -13.75 5.38 9.54
N LYS A 26 -12.99 5.27 10.64
CA LYS A 26 -12.41 6.43 11.33
C LYS A 26 -11.12 6.86 10.63
N LEU A 27 -11.19 7.83 9.72
CA LEU A 27 -10.03 8.27 8.92
C LEU A 27 -8.83 8.73 9.77
N SER A 28 -9.06 9.35 10.93
CA SER A 28 -7.99 9.77 11.84
C SER A 28 -7.19 8.60 12.45
N TYR A 29 -7.74 7.38 12.41
CA TYR A 29 -7.05 6.18 12.90
C TYR A 29 -5.75 5.91 12.11
N PHE A 30 -5.76 6.16 10.80
CA PHE A 30 -4.61 5.86 9.94
C PHE A 30 -3.39 6.75 10.24
N SER A 31 -3.58 7.95 10.81
CA SER A 31 -2.48 8.83 11.22
C SER A 31 -1.64 8.26 12.37
N GLY A 32 -2.17 7.28 13.12
CA GLY A 32 -1.48 6.62 14.24
C GLY A 32 -0.81 5.29 13.89
N LEU A 33 -0.81 4.88 12.62
CA LEU A 33 -0.20 3.63 12.15
C LEU A 33 1.19 3.90 11.61
N ASN A 34 2.16 3.06 11.99
CA ASN A 34 3.52 3.13 11.46
C ASN A 34 3.71 2.05 10.38
N ILE A 35 3.53 2.43 9.11
CA ILE A 35 3.64 1.52 7.98
C ILE A 35 4.94 1.80 7.24
N GLN A 36 5.84 0.80 7.21
CA GLN A 36 7.19 0.95 6.67
C GLN A 36 7.21 1.30 5.18
N LEU A 37 6.37 0.64 4.39
CA LEU A 37 6.24 0.84 2.95
C LEU A 37 4.85 1.39 2.59
N LEU A 38 4.48 2.51 3.22
CA LEU A 38 3.21 3.17 2.94
C LEU A 38 3.25 3.84 1.56
N PHE A 39 2.33 3.44 0.69
CA PHE A 39 2.17 4.03 -0.63
C PHE A 39 1.98 5.54 -0.55
N GLU A 40 2.77 6.30 -1.33
CA GLU A 40 2.86 7.77 -1.32
C GLU A 40 3.03 8.40 0.09
N GLY A 41 3.45 7.62 1.09
CA GLY A 41 3.63 8.07 2.47
C GLY A 41 2.36 8.51 3.19
N LYS A 42 1.16 8.17 2.69
CA LYS A 42 -0.11 8.64 3.28
C LYS A 42 -1.26 7.66 3.07
N ALA A 43 -2.29 7.79 3.91
CA ALA A 43 -3.60 7.24 3.59
C ALA A 43 -4.29 8.12 2.53
N HIS A 44 -4.95 7.49 1.56
CA HIS A 44 -5.67 8.16 0.50
C HIS A 44 -7.15 8.30 0.88
N VAL A 45 -7.63 9.54 0.82
CA VAL A 45 -9.03 9.87 1.09
C VAL A 45 -9.64 10.44 -0.19
N MET A 46 -10.69 9.80 -0.70
CA MET A 46 -11.36 10.18 -1.94
C MET A 46 -12.54 11.11 -1.65
N GLU A 47 -12.37 12.37 -2.03
CA GLU A 47 -13.41 13.41 -2.02
C GLU A 47 -14.65 12.96 -2.81
N GLY A 48 -15.83 13.16 -2.22
CA GLY A 48 -17.11 12.81 -2.85
C GLY A 48 -17.39 11.30 -2.98
N ALA A 49 -16.64 10.43 -2.28
CA ALA A 49 -16.95 9.02 -2.11
C ALA A 49 -17.25 8.69 -0.64
N GLY A 50 -18.09 7.67 -0.42
CA GLY A 50 -18.35 7.06 0.88
C GLY A 50 -17.58 5.74 1.06
N HIS A 51 -18.30 4.69 1.42
CA HIS A 51 -17.68 3.42 1.83
C HIS A 51 -17.07 2.62 0.67
N ALA A 52 -17.55 2.83 -0.55
CA ALA A 52 -17.16 2.03 -1.71
C ALA A 52 -16.54 2.92 -2.79
N PRO A 53 -15.38 3.55 -2.55
CA PRO A 53 -14.77 4.50 -3.48
C PRO A 53 -14.46 3.88 -4.85
N PHE A 54 -14.19 2.58 -4.92
CA PHE A 54 -14.02 1.85 -6.18
C PHE A 54 -15.29 1.81 -7.05
N TRP A 55 -16.47 1.90 -6.43
CA TRP A 55 -17.76 1.95 -7.12
C TRP A 55 -18.24 3.39 -7.34
N GLU A 56 -18.04 4.26 -6.35
CA GLU A 56 -18.55 5.65 -6.36
C GLU A 56 -17.69 6.60 -7.20
N LYS A 57 -16.37 6.35 -7.28
CA LYS A 57 -15.38 7.15 -8.00
C LYS A 57 -14.40 6.25 -8.78
N PRO A 58 -14.90 5.39 -9.69
CA PRO A 58 -14.10 4.35 -10.32
C PRO A 58 -12.88 4.90 -11.09
N GLU A 59 -13.03 6.02 -11.79
CA GLU A 59 -11.93 6.63 -12.55
C GLU A 59 -10.77 7.08 -11.64
N SER A 60 -11.11 7.78 -10.54
CA SER A 60 -10.13 8.25 -9.56
C SER A 60 -9.51 7.09 -8.78
N PHE A 61 -10.33 6.08 -8.44
CA PHE A 61 -9.86 4.87 -7.78
C PHE A 61 -8.90 4.08 -8.66
N ASN A 62 -9.28 3.78 -9.91
CA ASN A 62 -8.46 3.01 -10.84
C ASN A 62 -7.15 3.74 -11.16
N SER A 63 -7.19 5.06 -11.36
CA SER A 63 -5.97 5.86 -11.58
C SER A 63 -4.99 5.77 -10.41
N MET A 64 -5.49 5.67 -9.17
CA MET A 64 -4.66 5.46 -7.98
C MET A 64 -4.18 4.00 -7.87
N LEU A 65 -5.06 3.04 -8.16
CA LEU A 65 -4.74 1.62 -8.18
C LEU A 65 -3.61 1.32 -9.18
N ASP A 66 -3.63 1.90 -10.38
CA ASP A 66 -2.57 1.72 -11.38
C ASP A 66 -1.20 2.19 -10.87
N ARG A 67 -1.16 3.33 -10.16
CA ARG A 67 0.08 3.81 -9.52
C ARG A 67 0.55 2.90 -8.40
N PHE A 68 -0.39 2.34 -7.63
CA PHE A 68 -0.06 1.37 -6.60
C PHE A 68 0.49 0.07 -7.20
N LEU A 69 -0.11 -0.45 -8.28
CA LEU A 69 0.37 -1.63 -9.01
C LEU A 69 1.79 -1.42 -9.54
N ASN A 70 2.12 -0.24 -10.08
CA ASN A 70 3.49 0.10 -10.47
C ASN A 70 4.47 0.09 -9.29
N THR A 71 4.03 0.53 -8.10
CA THR A 71 4.84 0.49 -6.88
C THR A 71 5.11 -0.94 -6.44
N VAL A 72 4.09 -1.81 -6.50
CA VAL A 72 4.22 -3.25 -6.19
C VAL A 72 5.20 -3.92 -7.16
N ALA A 73 5.02 -3.73 -8.47
CA ALA A 73 5.90 -4.31 -9.47
C ALA A 73 7.36 -3.87 -9.30
N ALA A 74 7.59 -2.59 -8.98
CA ALA A 74 8.94 -2.08 -8.69
C ALA A 74 9.52 -2.71 -7.42
N HIS A 75 8.71 -2.93 -6.39
CA HIS A 75 9.15 -3.58 -5.16
C HIS A 75 9.56 -5.04 -5.39
N GLU A 76 8.75 -5.80 -6.13
CA GLU A 76 9.05 -7.19 -6.51
C GLU A 76 10.36 -7.29 -7.30
N ALA A 77 10.53 -6.45 -8.33
CA ALA A 77 11.77 -6.42 -9.12
C ALA A 77 13.00 -6.10 -8.26
N ASN A 78 12.87 -5.23 -7.25
CA ASN A 78 13.95 -4.93 -6.32
C ASN A 78 14.29 -6.10 -5.39
N ILE A 79 13.30 -6.91 -4.99
CA ILE A 79 13.52 -8.14 -4.23
C ILE A 79 14.31 -9.14 -5.08
N ASP A 80 13.88 -9.35 -6.32
CA ASP A 80 14.55 -10.29 -7.23
C ASP A 80 16.00 -9.90 -7.49
N LEU A 81 16.27 -8.62 -7.76
CA LEU A 81 17.62 -8.10 -7.93
C LEU A 81 18.51 -8.35 -6.70
N LYS A 82 17.99 -8.11 -5.49
CA LYS A 82 18.72 -8.36 -4.23
C LYS A 82 19.02 -9.84 -4.05
N ASN A 83 18.05 -10.71 -4.36
CA ASN A 83 18.21 -12.15 -4.27
C ASN A 83 19.25 -12.67 -5.27
N HIS A 84 19.21 -12.21 -6.52
CA HIS A 84 20.22 -12.57 -7.54
C HIS A 84 21.63 -12.09 -7.16
N HIS A 85 21.78 -10.87 -6.64
CA HIS A 85 23.07 -10.35 -6.19
C HIS A 85 23.62 -11.16 -5.00
N PHE A 86 22.76 -11.53 -4.04
CA PHE A 86 23.14 -12.36 -2.91
C PHE A 86 23.64 -13.75 -3.34
N LEU A 87 22.93 -14.41 -4.27
CA LEU A 87 23.33 -15.72 -4.80
C LEU A 87 24.65 -15.64 -5.58
N SER A 88 24.85 -14.58 -6.37
CA SER A 88 26.08 -14.38 -7.15
C SER A 88 27.31 -14.17 -6.27
N ASN A 89 27.19 -13.42 -5.17
CA ASN A 89 28.32 -13.17 -4.25
C ASN A 89 28.67 -14.38 -3.38
N ARG A 90 27.77 -15.35 -3.23
CA ARG A 90 27.98 -16.55 -2.40
C ARG A 90 28.65 -17.70 -3.16
N SER A 91 28.68 -17.64 -4.49
CA SER A 91 29.27 -18.66 -5.35
C SER A 91 30.78 -18.50 -5.61
N VAL A 92 31.43 -17.53 -4.95
CA VAL A 92 32.87 -17.19 -5.16
C VAL A 92 33.76 -17.63 -3.99
N PHE A 93 33.28 -18.52 -3.11
CA PHE A 93 34.06 -19.13 -2.03
C PHE A 93 33.90 -20.65 -2.04
#